data_AF-A0A167UYZ2-F1
#
_entry.id   AF-A0A167UYZ2-F1
#
_cell.length_a   1.000
_cell.length_b   1.000
_cell.length_c   1.000
_cell.angle_alpha   90.00
_cell.angle_beta   90.00
_cell.angle_gamma   90.00
#
_symmetry.space_group_name_H-M   'P 1'
#
loop_
_entity.id
_entity.type
_entity.pdbx_description
1 polymer ?
#
loop_
_entity_poly.entity_id
_entity_poly.type
_entity_poly.pdbx_seq_one_letter_code
_entity_poly.pdbx_strand_id
1 'polypeptide(L)'
;MRTIAIDITKSVFKNETVAVMYVAKDDEVEPSLYIFAIPAITFSWSAKDETELKNFFPSNLFRDKEKEKRLLNEMERAIRLL
;
A
#
# COMPACT_ATOMS: atom_id res chain seq x y z
N MET A 1 7.75 -9.02 -13.82
CA MET A 1 6.69 -8.24 -13.14
C MET A 1 5.52 -9.08 -12.61
N ARG A 2 5.27 -9.03 -11.29
CA ARG A 2 4.08 -9.58 -10.61
C ARG A 2 3.22 -8.44 -10.07
N THR A 3 1.90 -8.59 -10.13
CA THR A 3 0.95 -7.58 -9.64
C THR A 3 -0.23 -8.23 -8.95
N ILE A 4 -0.60 -7.73 -7.78
CA ILE A 4 -1.82 -8.09 -7.07
C ILE A 4 -2.70 -6.85 -6.85
N ALA A 5 -4.00 -7.08 -6.72
CA ALA A 5 -4.98 -6.06 -6.37
C ALA A 5 -5.67 -6.47 -5.05
N ILE A 6 -5.74 -5.53 -4.11
CA ILE A 6 -6.34 -5.74 -2.80
C ILE A 6 -7.48 -4.73 -2.63
N ASP A 7 -8.70 -5.22 -2.42
CA ASP A 7 -9.82 -4.37 -2.02
C ASP A 7 -9.61 -3.90 -0.58
N ILE A 8 -9.43 -2.58 -0.41
CA ILE A 8 -9.21 -1.91 0.87
C ILE A 8 -10.40 -1.03 1.29
N THR A 9 -11.52 -1.13 0.57
CA THR A 9 -12.75 -0.36 0.82
C THR A 9 -13.23 -0.54 2.26
N LYS A 10 -13.25 -1.78 2.74
CA LYS A 10 -13.69 -2.10 4.11
C LYS A 10 -12.59 -1.89 5.14
N SER A 11 -11.39 -2.41 4.88
CA SER A 11 -10.32 -2.44 5.87
C SER A 11 -9.69 -1.07 6.13
N VAL A 12 -9.53 -0.23 5.11
CA VAL A 12 -8.94 1.12 5.27
C VAL A 12 -10.03 2.19 5.36
N PHE A 13 -10.96 2.17 4.41
CA PHE A 13 -11.94 3.23 4.21
C PHE A 13 -13.29 3.02 4.91
N LYS A 14 -13.54 1.86 5.56
CA LYS A 14 -14.81 1.57 6.24
C LYS A 14 -16.06 1.85 5.39
N ASN A 15 -15.98 1.59 4.08
CA ASN A 15 -17.00 1.89 3.06
C ASN A 15 -17.25 3.39 2.77
N GLU A 16 -16.44 4.32 3.30
CA GLU A 16 -16.51 5.76 2.94
C GLU A 16 -16.08 6.00 1.48
N THR A 17 -15.25 5.11 0.93
CA THR A 17 -14.68 5.24 -0.41
C THR A 17 -14.41 3.85 -0.96
N VAL A 18 -14.88 3.57 -2.17
CA VAL A 18 -14.50 2.36 -2.91
C VAL A 18 -13.05 2.49 -3.34
N ALA A 19 -12.18 1.61 -2.86
CA ALA A 19 -10.75 1.72 -3.06
C ALA A 19 -10.08 0.35 -3.22
N VAL A 20 -9.26 0.24 -4.26
CA VAL A 20 -8.40 -0.91 -4.54
C VAL A 20 -6.95 -0.44 -4.49
N MET A 21 -6.11 -1.16 -3.77
CA MET A 21 -4.67 -0.99 -3.77
C MET A 21 -4.04 -1.98 -4.72
N TYR A 22 -3.29 -1.47 -5.70
CA TYR A 22 -2.47 -2.27 -6.59
C TYR A 22 -1.06 -2.35 -6.02
N VAL A 23 -0.49 -3.54 -5.97
CA VAL A 23 0.90 -3.75 -5.56
C VAL A 23 1.63 -4.48 -6.65
N ALA A 24 2.67 -3.85 -7.18
CA ALA A 24 3.52 -4.39 -8.23
C ALA A 24 4.95 -4.59 -7.70
N LYS A 25 5.58 -5.67 -8.16
CA LYS A 25 6.99 -5.96 -7.94
C LYS A 25 7.59 -6.43 -9.26
N ASP A 26 8.71 -5.83 -9.66
CA ASP A 26 9.41 -6.27 -10.86
C ASP A 26 10.68 -7.04 -10.52
N ASP A 27 10.56 -8.37 -10.57
CA ASP A 27 11.66 -9.28 -10.25
C ASP A 27 12.85 -9.19 -11.23
N GLU A 28 12.70 -8.54 -12.39
CA GLU A 28 13.74 -8.47 -13.43
C GLU A 28 14.56 -7.18 -13.38
N VAL A 29 13.93 -6.05 -13.04
CA VAL A 29 14.56 -4.71 -13.12
C VAL A 29 14.95 -4.20 -11.74
N GLU A 30 14.02 -4.25 -10.77
CA GLU A 30 14.26 -3.84 -9.38
C GLU A 30 13.59 -4.84 -8.43
N PRO A 31 14.17 -6.05 -8.25
CA PRO A 31 13.55 -7.16 -7.52
C PRO A 31 13.31 -6.86 -6.04
N SER A 32 13.93 -5.80 -5.51
CA SER A 32 13.73 -5.37 -4.15
C SER A 32 12.56 -4.40 -3.99
N LEU A 33 12.05 -3.76 -5.05
CA LEU A 33 11.09 -2.66 -4.91
C LEU A 33 9.64 -3.11 -5.07
N TYR A 34 8.82 -2.78 -4.08
CA TYR A 34 7.36 -2.86 -4.17
C TYR A 34 6.79 -1.48 -4.47
N ILE A 35 5.87 -1.42 -5.43
CA ILE A 35 5.15 -0.20 -5.81
C ILE A 35 3.68 -0.38 -5.42
N PHE A 36 3.20 0.51 -4.57
CA PHE A 36 1.82 0.58 -4.09
C PHE A 36 1.11 1.73 -4.80
N ALA A 37 -0.09 1.50 -5.33
CA ALA A 37 -0.91 2.53 -5.97
C ALA A 37 -2.37 2.42 -5.53
N ILE A 38 -2.97 3.55 -5.12
CA ILE A 38 -4.38 3.67 -4.77
C ILE A 38 -4.98 4.83 -5.59
N PRO A 39 -5.55 4.54 -6.77
CA PRO A 39 -6.06 5.57 -7.67
C PRO A 39 -7.14 6.47 -7.06
N ALA A 40 -8.00 5.91 -6.20
CA ALA A 40 -9.11 6.63 -5.57
C ALA A 40 -8.69 7.87 -4.76
N ILE A 41 -7.42 7.93 -4.33
CA ILE A 41 -6.86 9.04 -3.56
C ILE A 41 -5.60 9.63 -4.22
N THR A 42 -5.33 9.28 -5.49
CA THR A 42 -4.13 9.71 -6.23
C THR A 42 -2.83 9.43 -5.45
N PHE A 43 -2.76 8.27 -4.79
CA PHE A 43 -1.63 7.88 -3.96
C PHE A 43 -0.77 6.85 -4.68
N SER A 44 0.54 7.06 -4.64
CA SER A 44 1.54 6.06 -5.00
C SER A 44 2.70 6.11 -4.01
N TRP A 45 3.23 4.94 -3.66
CA TRP A 45 4.38 4.82 -2.78
C TRP A 45 5.25 3.65 -3.18
N SER A 46 6.53 3.70 -2.85
CA SER A 46 7.46 2.60 -3.09
C SER A 46 8.27 2.29 -1.84
N ALA A 47 8.53 1.00 -1.59
CA ALA A 47 9.34 0.54 -0.47
C ALA A 47 10.00 -0.79 -0.82
N LYS A 48 11.17 -1.05 -0.23
CA LYS A 48 11.91 -2.29 -0.46
C LYS A 48 11.42 -3.46 0.40
N ASP A 49 10.97 -3.15 1.60
CA ASP A 49 10.49 -4.13 2.56
C ASP A 49 9.56 -3.50 3.60
N GLU A 50 9.07 -4.33 4.54
CA GLU A 50 8.22 -3.89 5.65
C GLU A 50 8.92 -2.87 6.59
N THR A 51 10.25 -2.93 6.69
CA THR A 51 11.03 -2.03 7.56
C THR A 51 11.08 -0.62 6.98
N GLU A 52 11.35 -0.51 5.68
CA GLU A 52 11.31 0.77 4.97
C GLU A 52 9.90 1.35 4.98
N LEU A 53 8.88 0.51 4.81
CA LEU A 53 7.49 0.91 4.93
C LEU A 53 7.22 1.56 6.28
N LYS A 54 7.57 0.92 7.40
CA LYS A 54 7.34 1.47 8.75
C LYS A 54 8.08 2.77 9.03
N ASN A 55 9.31 2.88 8.53
CA ASN A 55 10.19 4.01 8.86
C ASN A 55 9.89 5.26 8.01
N PHE A 56 9.44 5.07 6.77
CA PHE A 56 9.32 6.16 5.79
C PHE A 56 7.90 6.39 5.28
N PHE A 57 6.91 5.59 5.70
CA PHE A 57 5.54 5.81 5.30
C PHE A 57 5.11 7.26 5.58
N PRO A 58 4.49 7.95 4.59
CA PRO A 58 4.16 9.35 4.73
C PRO A 58 3.17 9.55 5.88
N SER A 59 3.63 10.29 6.89
CA SER A 59 2.77 10.74 7.97
C SER A 59 1.77 11.77 7.42
N ASN A 60 0.50 11.69 7.86
CA ASN A 60 -0.56 12.64 7.55
C ASN A 60 -1.20 12.56 6.14
N LEU A 61 -1.14 11.41 5.46
CA LEU A 61 -1.84 11.16 4.18
C LEU A 61 -3.35 11.41 4.28
N PHE A 62 -3.99 10.98 5.38
CA PHE A 62 -5.44 11.08 5.56
C PHE A 62 -5.88 12.11 6.59
N ARG A 63 -4.94 12.69 7.35
CA ARG A 63 -5.21 13.41 8.60
C ARG A 63 -5.96 12.57 9.64
N ASP A 64 -5.95 11.26 9.47
CA ASP A 64 -6.51 10.24 10.37
C ASP A 64 -5.44 9.17 10.59
N LYS A 65 -4.83 9.20 11.77
CA LYS A 65 -3.75 8.27 12.16
C LYS A 65 -4.20 6.81 12.19
N GLU A 66 -5.46 6.54 12.51
CA GLU A 66 -6.00 5.18 12.52
C GLU A 66 -6.21 4.68 11.09
N LYS A 67 -6.63 5.55 10.16
CA LYS A 67 -6.74 5.21 8.74
C LYS A 67 -5.37 4.94 8.12
N GLU A 68 -4.36 5.73 8.49
CA GLU A 68 -2.96 5.53 8.10
C GLU A 68 -2.42 4.19 8.60
N LYS A 69 -2.66 3.86 9.88
CA LYS A 69 -2.26 2.58 10.45
C LYS A 69 -2.92 1.40 9.74
N ARG A 70 -4.22 1.49 9.40
CA ARG A 70 -4.92 0.44 8.65
C ARG A 70 -4.33 0.27 7.24
N LEU A 71 -3.99 1.37 6.57
CA LEU A 71 -3.34 1.30 5.26
C LEU A 71 -1.95 0.65 5.35
N LEU A 72 -1.14 1.06 6.32
CA LEU A 72 0.19 0.48 6.56
C LEU A 72 0.11 -1.05 6.75
N ASN A 73 -0.85 -1.52 7.55
CA ASN A 73 -1.06 -2.95 7.76
C ASN A 73 -1.43 -3.70 6.47
N GLU A 74 -2.27 -3.12 5.60
CA GLU A 74 -2.61 -3.74 4.30
C GLU A 74 -1.41 -3.74 3.35
N MET A 75 -0.56 -2.71 3.39
CA MET A 75 0.68 -2.66 2.60
C MET A 75 1.68 -3.71 3.06
N GLU A 76 1.89 -3.88 4.37
CA GLU A 76 2.72 -4.98 4.92
C GLU A 76 2.18 -6.35 4.52
N ARG A 77 0.86 -6.55 4.62
CA ARG A 77 0.21 -7.77 4.18
C ARG A 77 0.43 -8.04 2.69
N ALA A 78 0.37 -6.99 1.86
CA ALA A 78 0.55 -7.12 0.42
C ALA A 78 1.96 -7.61 0.04
N ILE A 79 2.99 -7.12 0.75
CA ILE A 79 4.38 -7.60 0.57
C ILE A 79 4.46 -9.11 0.79
N ARG A 80 3.79 -9.64 1.82
CA ARG A 80 3.81 -11.08 2.15
C ARG A 80 3.05 -11.97 1.16
N LEU A 81 2.20 -11.38 0.31
CA LEU A 81 1.42 -12.10 -0.69
C LEU A 81 2.11 -12.20 -2.05
N LEU A 82 3.21 -11.47 -2.27
CA LEU A 82 4.00 -11.42 -3.50
C LEU A 82 5.30 -12.22 -3.40
#